data_AF-A0A846HMR1-F1
#
_entry.id   AF-A0A846HMR1-F1
#
_cell.length_a   1.000
_cell.length_b   1.000
_cell.length_c   1.000
_cell.angle_alpha   90.00
_cell.angle_beta   90.00
_cell.angle_gamma   90.00
#
_symmetry.space_group_name_H-M   'P 1'
#
loop_
_entity.id
_entity.type
_entity.pdbx_description
1 polymer ?
#
loop_
_entity_poly.entity_id
_entity_poly.type
_entity_poly.pdbx_seq_one_letter_code
_entity_poly.pdbx_strand_id
1 'polypeptide(L)'
;MPTTIHDKFASILAEIERTGSANTQRLTVLKKWFEPGDRLRAFACWMIERIVAEQQASSSEAEALITEAGTALHATDSTGTPHWVGMQRLLRRLQAFHSEYRRVKSYQVRIIHNRSVLLLEEAFRIILRQADQPADGYRLAADYCEHYDGRYGTTLNGPAKARVQAIADFVAEQEAREAKAQGPYVSLGV
;
A
#
# COMPACT_ATOMS: atom_id res chain seq x y z
N MET A 1 -16.26 -3.68 24.72
CA MET A 1 -16.14 -4.65 23.60
C MET A 1 -14.77 -4.47 22.95
N PRO A 2 -14.09 -5.55 22.51
CA PRO A 2 -12.89 -5.41 21.71
C PRO A 2 -13.24 -4.68 20.41
N THR A 3 -12.57 -3.56 20.12
CA THR A 3 -12.74 -2.83 18.86
C THR A 3 -12.02 -3.59 17.76
N THR A 4 -12.77 -4.12 16.80
CA THR A 4 -12.21 -4.81 15.62
C THR A 4 -11.50 -3.80 14.71
N ILE A 5 -10.71 -4.26 13.74
CA ILE A 5 -10.12 -3.35 12.75
C ILE A 5 -11.21 -2.65 11.92
N HIS A 6 -12.31 -3.35 11.61
CA HIS A 6 -13.47 -2.81 10.90
C HIS A 6 -14.13 -1.65 11.66
N ASP A 7 -14.33 -1.80 12.98
CA ASP A 7 -14.85 -0.72 13.82
C ASP A 7 -13.94 0.52 13.80
N LYS A 8 -12.62 0.29 13.74
CA LYS A 8 -11.65 1.39 13.69
C LYS A 8 -11.69 2.12 12.35
N PHE A 9 -11.81 1.41 11.23
CA PHE A 9 -12.01 2.02 9.92
C PHE A 9 -13.33 2.78 9.83
N ALA A 10 -14.44 2.18 10.29
CA ALA A 10 -15.74 2.84 10.34
C ALA A 10 -15.69 4.14 11.17
N SER A 11 -14.99 4.13 12.30
CA SER A 11 -14.79 5.33 13.12
C SER A 11 -13.94 6.41 12.43
N ILE A 12 -12.93 6.04 11.63
CA ILE A 12 -12.15 7.00 10.83
C ILE A 12 -13.05 7.64 9.76
N LEU A 13 -13.80 6.83 9.03
CA LEU A 13 -14.68 7.30 7.95
C LEU A 13 -15.77 8.25 8.48
N ALA A 14 -16.42 7.89 9.59
CA ALA A 14 -17.41 8.72 10.25
C ALA A 14 -16.81 10.05 10.77
N GLU A 15 -15.55 10.04 11.23
CA GLU A 15 -14.85 11.28 11.59
C GLU A 15 -14.65 12.17 10.36
N ILE A 16 -14.14 11.64 9.24
CA ILE A 16 -13.95 12.42 8.02
C ILE A 16 -15.28 13.02 7.54
N GLU A 17 -16.39 12.29 7.61
CA GLU A 17 -17.72 12.80 7.27
C GLU A 17 -18.18 13.94 8.18
N ARG A 18 -17.93 13.82 9.48
CA ARG A 18 -18.37 14.79 10.48
C ARG A 18 -17.52 16.06 10.51
N THR A 19 -16.19 15.93 10.37
CA THR A 19 -15.23 17.03 10.57
C THR A 19 -14.50 17.45 9.30
N GLY A 20 -14.69 16.75 8.19
CA GLY A 20 -13.98 16.98 6.94
C GLY A 20 -12.57 16.37 6.89
N SER A 21 -12.02 15.98 8.05
CA SER A 21 -10.73 15.30 8.15
C SER A 21 -10.59 14.41 9.38
N ALA A 22 -9.63 13.48 9.35
CA ALA A 22 -9.19 12.65 10.46
C ALA A 22 -7.66 12.56 10.51
N ASN A 23 -7.10 12.27 11.69
CA ASN A 23 -5.66 12.15 11.86
C ASN A 23 -5.11 10.89 11.17
N THR A 24 -4.09 11.03 10.31
CA THR A 24 -3.40 9.95 9.59
C THR A 24 -2.86 8.86 10.53
N GLN A 25 -2.44 9.21 11.75
CA GLN A 25 -2.00 8.25 12.77
C GLN A 25 -3.09 7.24 13.15
N ARG A 26 -4.37 7.50 12.87
CA ARG A 26 -5.44 6.52 13.08
C ARG A 26 -5.27 5.27 12.19
N LEU A 27 -4.51 5.34 11.09
CA LEU A 27 -4.16 4.18 10.28
C LEU A 27 -3.13 3.25 10.94
N THR A 28 -2.52 3.63 12.08
CA THR A 28 -1.58 2.76 12.82
C THR A 28 -2.18 1.42 13.26
N VAL A 29 -3.52 1.33 13.26
CA VAL A 29 -4.28 0.09 13.47
C VAL A 29 -3.87 -1.03 12.50
N LEU A 30 -3.42 -0.65 11.29
CA LEU A 30 -2.92 -1.57 10.28
C LEU A 30 -1.65 -2.29 10.72
N LYS A 31 -0.80 -1.69 11.57
CA LYS A 31 0.44 -2.33 12.03
C LYS A 31 0.14 -3.67 12.69
N LYS A 32 -0.80 -3.69 13.64
CA LYS A 32 -1.22 -4.94 14.29
C LYS A 32 -1.84 -5.92 13.30
N TRP A 33 -2.57 -5.41 12.30
CA TRP A 33 -3.22 -6.25 11.30
C TRP A 33 -2.24 -6.92 10.34
N PHE A 34 -1.08 -6.29 10.07
CA PHE A 34 -0.01 -6.85 9.24
C PHE A 34 0.89 -7.87 9.95
N GLU A 35 0.82 -7.99 11.27
CA GLU A 35 1.63 -8.97 12.04
C GLU A 35 1.38 -10.43 11.62
N PRO A 36 0.14 -10.88 11.35
CA PRO A 36 -0.12 -12.27 10.99
C PRO A 36 0.13 -12.58 9.51
N GLY A 37 0.87 -13.67 9.25
CA GLY A 37 0.96 -14.32 7.94
C GLY A 37 1.50 -13.43 6.82
N ASP A 38 0.97 -13.62 5.61
CA ASP A 38 1.39 -12.91 4.39
C ASP A 38 0.58 -11.63 4.12
N ARG A 39 -0.16 -11.10 5.11
CA ARG A 39 -1.04 -9.92 4.93
C ARG A 39 -0.31 -8.69 4.41
N LEU A 40 0.91 -8.45 4.91
CA LEU A 40 1.75 -7.34 4.46
C LEU A 40 2.09 -7.46 2.96
N ARG A 41 2.45 -8.66 2.50
CA ARG A 41 2.75 -8.92 1.10
C ARG A 41 1.49 -8.85 0.23
N ALA A 42 0.38 -9.41 0.71
CA ALA A 42 -0.91 -9.34 0.02
C ALA A 42 -1.34 -7.88 -0.18
N PHE A 43 -1.16 -7.03 0.84
CA PHE A 43 -1.44 -5.60 0.75
C PHE A 43 -0.54 -4.90 -0.27
N ALA A 44 0.75 -5.22 -0.32
CA ALA A 44 1.65 -4.66 -1.32
C ALA A 44 1.26 -5.05 -2.77
N CYS A 45 0.83 -6.30 -2.98
CA CYS A 45 0.32 -6.74 -4.29
C CYS A 45 -0.96 -5.98 -4.67
N TRP A 46 -1.93 -5.92 -3.76
CA TRP A 46 -3.17 -5.16 -3.96
C TRP A 46 -2.92 -3.68 -4.24
N MET A 47 -1.97 -3.07 -3.53
CA MET A 47 -1.55 -1.68 -3.74
C MET A 47 -1.02 -1.45 -5.16
N ILE A 48 -0.22 -2.36 -5.71
CA ILE A 48 0.27 -2.26 -7.09
C ILE A 48 -0.90 -2.30 -8.07
N GLU A 49 -1.80 -3.27 -7.95
CA GLU A 49 -2.99 -3.38 -8.81
C GLU A 49 -3.86 -2.12 -8.73
N ARG A 50 -4.02 -1.57 -7.52
CA ARG A 50 -4.76 -0.34 -7.27
C ARG A 50 -4.12 0.86 -7.96
N ILE A 51 -2.81 1.03 -7.82
CA ILE A 51 -2.06 2.14 -8.44
C ILE A 51 -2.13 2.07 -9.98
N VAL A 52 -2.02 0.86 -10.53
CA VAL A 52 -2.15 0.62 -11.98
C VAL A 52 -3.56 0.96 -12.46
N ALA A 53 -4.60 0.59 -11.70
CA ALA A 53 -5.99 0.91 -12.06
C ALA A 53 -6.32 2.40 -11.94
N GLU A 54 -5.72 3.12 -10.98
CA GLU A 54 -5.95 4.55 -10.74
C GLU A 54 -5.08 5.47 -11.64
N GLN A 55 -4.40 4.90 -12.63
CA GLN A 55 -3.37 5.57 -13.43
C GLN A 55 -3.75 7.01 -13.86
N GLN A 56 -3.00 7.97 -13.29
CA GLN A 56 -2.97 9.38 -13.69
C GLN A 56 -1.50 9.76 -13.87
N ALA A 57 -0.86 9.23 -14.91
CA ALA A 57 0.54 9.50 -15.16
C ALA A 57 0.73 10.91 -15.73
N SER A 58 1.67 11.66 -15.14
CA SER A 58 2.02 13.01 -15.58
C SER A 58 3.08 13.03 -16.70
N SER A 59 3.72 11.89 -16.97
CA SER A 59 4.71 11.72 -18.05
C SER A 59 4.64 10.31 -18.65
N SER A 60 5.07 10.18 -19.91
CA SER A 60 5.14 8.89 -20.62
C SER A 60 6.09 7.89 -19.96
N GLU A 61 7.17 8.37 -19.34
CA GLU A 61 8.09 7.51 -18.60
C GLU A 61 7.45 6.93 -17.33
N ALA A 62 6.70 7.75 -16.57
CA ALA A 62 5.98 7.29 -15.39
C ALA A 62 4.90 6.27 -15.77
N GLU A 63 4.16 6.52 -16.85
CA GLU A 63 3.19 5.59 -17.43
C GLU A 63 3.80 4.23 -17.80
N ALA A 64 4.97 4.25 -18.46
CA ALA A 64 5.67 3.03 -18.82
C ALA A 64 6.08 2.22 -17.58
N LEU A 65 6.58 2.90 -16.53
CA LEU A 65 6.96 2.25 -15.27
C LEU A 65 5.75 1.67 -14.53
N ILE A 66 4.61 2.37 -14.51
CA ILE A 66 3.37 1.88 -13.89
C ILE A 66 2.85 0.64 -14.65
N THR A 67 2.83 0.69 -15.99
CA THR A 67 2.42 -0.45 -16.82
C THR A 67 3.34 -1.66 -16.61
N GLU A 68 4.65 -1.42 -16.54
CA GLU A 68 5.63 -2.48 -16.28
C GLU A 68 5.48 -3.08 -14.88
N ALA A 69 5.10 -2.28 -13.88
CA ALA A 69 4.80 -2.77 -12.53
C ALA A 69 3.63 -3.76 -12.51
N GLY A 70 2.51 -3.43 -13.17
CA GLY A 70 1.39 -4.37 -13.30
C GLY A 70 1.81 -5.66 -14.02
N THR A 71 2.59 -5.54 -15.09
CA THR A 71 3.10 -6.70 -15.83
C THR A 71 4.04 -7.56 -14.96
N ALA A 72 4.94 -6.93 -14.21
CA ALA A 72 5.92 -7.61 -13.37
C ALA A 72 5.27 -8.37 -12.21
N LEU A 73 4.15 -7.88 -11.66
CA LEU A 73 3.41 -8.55 -10.59
C LEU A 73 2.92 -9.95 -11.01
N HIS A 74 2.49 -10.09 -12.26
CA HIS A 74 1.97 -11.35 -12.80
C HIS A 74 3.01 -12.17 -13.58
N ALA A 75 4.21 -11.62 -13.77
CA ALA A 75 5.28 -12.31 -14.49
C ALA A 75 5.78 -13.51 -13.69
N THR A 76 5.70 -14.69 -14.31
CA THR A 76 6.22 -15.95 -13.78
C THR A 76 7.31 -16.51 -14.70
N ASP A 77 8.24 -17.27 -14.14
CA ASP A 77 9.20 -18.04 -14.92
C ASP A 77 8.57 -19.33 -15.48
N SER A 78 9.37 -20.15 -16.17
CA SER A 78 8.92 -21.42 -16.75
C SER A 78 8.42 -22.44 -15.72
N THR A 79 8.64 -22.22 -14.42
CA THR A 79 8.16 -23.06 -13.32
C THR A 79 6.88 -22.54 -12.68
N GLY A 80 6.36 -21.39 -13.12
CA GLY A 80 5.21 -20.72 -12.50
C GLY A 80 5.60 -19.92 -11.24
N THR A 81 6.88 -19.77 -10.96
CA THR A 81 7.38 -18.99 -9.81
C THR A 81 7.43 -17.51 -10.18
N PRO A 82 7.15 -16.56 -9.27
CA PRO A 82 7.30 -15.14 -9.54
C PRO A 82 8.69 -14.79 -10.08
N HIS A 83 8.75 -13.96 -11.12
CA HIS A 83 10.00 -13.62 -11.78
C HIS A 83 10.81 -12.58 -10.96
N TRP A 84 11.50 -13.05 -9.92
CA TRP A 84 12.20 -12.22 -8.93
C TRP A 84 13.25 -11.28 -9.52
N VAL A 85 14.03 -11.76 -10.50
CA VAL A 85 15.07 -10.96 -11.17
C VAL A 85 14.43 -9.78 -11.92
N GLY A 86 13.29 -10.02 -12.57
CA GLY A 86 12.49 -8.99 -13.22
C GLY A 86 12.04 -7.91 -12.24
N MET A 87 11.45 -8.32 -11.11
CA MET A 87 10.99 -7.40 -10.06
C MET A 87 12.14 -6.58 -9.46
N GLN A 88 13.31 -7.18 -9.20
CA GLN A 88 14.48 -6.45 -8.69
C GLN A 88 15.00 -5.42 -9.70
N ARG A 89 15.01 -5.76 -11.00
CA ARG A 89 15.41 -4.83 -12.06
C ARG A 89 14.42 -3.67 -12.17
N LEU A 90 13.12 -3.95 -12.07
CA LEU A 90 12.10 -2.91 -12.04
C LEU A 90 12.26 -2.01 -10.82
N LEU A 91 12.48 -2.57 -9.63
CA LEU A 91 12.70 -1.77 -8.41
C LEU A 91 13.87 -0.78 -8.58
N ARG A 92 14.99 -1.20 -9.18
CA ARG A 92 16.12 -0.29 -9.47
C ARG A 92 15.73 0.85 -10.42
N ARG A 93 14.85 0.58 -11.39
CA ARG A 93 14.37 1.60 -12.33
C ARG A 93 13.38 2.57 -11.69
N LEU A 94 12.45 2.08 -10.87
CA LEU A 94 11.60 2.93 -10.03
C LEU A 94 12.46 3.83 -9.13
N GLN A 95 13.55 3.28 -8.59
CA GLN A 95 14.50 4.05 -7.80
C GLN A 95 15.22 5.14 -8.60
N ALA A 96 15.72 4.77 -9.78
CA ALA A 96 16.42 5.67 -10.69
C ALA A 96 15.51 6.80 -11.22
N PHE A 97 14.20 6.55 -11.37
CA PHE A 97 13.24 7.58 -11.76
C PHE A 97 13.19 8.76 -10.78
N HIS A 98 13.56 8.55 -9.51
CA HIS A 98 13.74 9.60 -8.51
C HIS A 98 15.21 9.72 -8.08
N SER A 99 16.15 9.65 -9.03
CA SER A 99 17.58 9.78 -8.74
C SER A 99 18.03 11.21 -8.44
N GLU A 100 17.17 12.21 -8.66
CA GLU A 100 17.48 13.60 -8.33
C GLU A 100 17.50 13.80 -6.81
N TYR A 101 18.59 14.36 -6.30
CA TYR A 101 18.71 14.81 -4.92
C TYR A 101 18.93 16.32 -4.90
N ARG A 102 18.21 16.98 -4.00
CA ARG A 102 18.42 18.40 -3.70
C ARG A 102 19.01 18.55 -2.32
N ARG A 103 19.95 19.48 -2.18
CA ARG A 103 20.45 19.87 -0.88
C ARG A 103 19.51 20.90 -0.26
N VAL A 104 18.92 20.57 0.88
CA VAL A 104 18.11 21.50 1.67
C VAL A 104 18.82 21.68 3.01
N LYS A 105 19.39 22.87 3.24
CA LYS A 105 20.30 23.16 4.36
C LYS A 105 21.47 22.15 4.40
N SER A 106 21.56 21.35 5.47
CA SER A 106 22.64 20.37 5.69
C SER A 106 22.30 18.95 5.25
N TYR A 107 21.12 18.70 4.67
CA TYR A 107 20.66 17.36 4.30
C TYR A 107 20.42 17.23 2.79
N GLN A 108 20.68 16.04 2.26
CA GLN A 108 20.24 15.65 0.93
C GLN A 108 18.83 15.07 1.02
N VAL A 109 17.91 15.61 0.23
CA VAL A 109 16.54 15.09 0.10
C VAL A 109 16.33 14.60 -1.33
N ARG A 110 15.71 13.42 -1.45
CA ARG A 110 15.33 12.83 -2.74
C ARG A 110 14.12 13.56 -3.30
N ILE A 111 14.16 13.94 -4.56
CA ILE A 111 13.05 14.63 -5.23
C ILE A 111 12.08 13.59 -5.80
N ILE A 112 10.81 13.67 -5.38
CA ILE A 112 9.75 12.77 -5.83
C ILE A 112 8.98 13.42 -6.97
N HIS A 113 9.22 12.93 -8.19
CA HIS A 113 8.60 13.46 -9.41
C HIS A 113 7.18 12.93 -9.67
N ASN A 114 6.84 11.78 -9.11
CA ASN A 114 5.54 11.13 -9.30
C ASN A 114 5.22 10.24 -8.09
N ARG A 115 4.06 10.50 -7.45
CA ARG A 115 3.66 9.78 -6.22
C ARG A 115 3.34 8.31 -6.49
N SER A 116 2.69 8.00 -7.61
CA SER A 116 2.37 6.62 -7.99
C SER A 116 3.64 5.77 -8.17
N VAL A 117 4.68 6.33 -8.81
CA VAL A 117 5.97 5.64 -8.95
C VAL A 117 6.64 5.39 -7.60
N LEU A 118 6.58 6.35 -6.67
CA LEU A 118 7.08 6.16 -5.31
C LEU A 118 6.31 5.06 -4.55
N LEU A 119 4.98 5.03 -4.64
CA LEU A 119 4.17 4.00 -3.98
C LEU A 119 4.47 2.60 -4.55
N LEU A 120 4.71 2.49 -5.87
CA LEU A 120 5.17 1.24 -6.49
C LEU A 120 6.55 0.83 -5.96
N GLU A 121 7.49 1.77 -5.82
CA GLU A 121 8.80 1.48 -5.24
C GLU A 121 8.66 0.89 -3.82
N GLU A 122 7.85 1.50 -2.96
CA GLU A 122 7.61 1.00 -1.60
C GLU A 122 6.94 -0.38 -1.60
N ALA A 123 5.92 -0.60 -2.44
CA ALA A 123 5.24 -1.89 -2.55
C ALA A 123 6.19 -3.00 -3.04
N PHE A 124 7.03 -2.73 -4.04
CA PHE A 124 8.02 -3.72 -4.50
C PHE A 124 9.10 -4.02 -3.46
N ARG A 125 9.51 -3.04 -2.62
CA ARG A 125 10.41 -3.31 -1.50
C ARG A 125 9.79 -4.29 -0.51
N ILE A 126 8.48 -4.20 -0.27
CA ILE A 126 7.75 -5.14 0.59
C ILE A 126 7.71 -6.54 -0.04
N ILE A 127 7.33 -6.65 -1.32
CA ILE A 127 7.28 -7.94 -2.02
C ILE A 127 8.63 -8.64 -2.01
N LEU A 128 9.71 -7.89 -2.28
CA LEU A 128 11.09 -8.36 -2.31
C LEU A 128 11.72 -8.53 -0.92
N ARG A 129 10.95 -8.34 0.18
CA ARG A 129 11.41 -8.44 1.58
C ARG A 129 12.58 -7.52 1.92
N GLN A 130 12.69 -6.39 1.24
CA GLN A 130 13.61 -5.30 1.59
C GLN A 130 12.98 -4.31 2.60
N ALA A 131 11.69 -4.46 2.86
CA ALA A 131 10.89 -3.75 3.84
C ALA A 131 9.82 -4.73 4.37
N ASP A 132 10.05 -5.36 5.51
CA ASP A 132 9.24 -6.49 5.98
C ASP A 132 8.54 -6.23 7.32
N GLN A 133 8.58 -5.00 7.81
CA GLN A 133 7.99 -4.65 9.09
C GLN A 133 6.54 -4.17 8.90
N PRO A 134 5.64 -4.44 9.86
CA PRO A 134 4.29 -3.87 9.83
C PRO A 134 4.24 -2.34 9.70
N ALA A 135 5.29 -1.67 10.17
CA ALA A 135 5.45 -0.23 10.00
C ALA A 135 5.60 0.20 8.52
N ASP A 136 6.19 -0.63 7.66
CA ASP A 136 6.32 -0.35 6.24
C ASP A 136 4.97 -0.41 5.52
N GLY A 137 4.13 -1.40 5.84
CA GLY A 137 2.77 -1.46 5.32
C GLY A 137 1.91 -0.28 5.77
N TYR A 138 2.04 0.12 7.04
CA TYR A 138 1.40 1.34 7.55
C TYR A 138 1.86 2.59 6.79
N ARG A 139 3.18 2.74 6.55
CA ARG A 139 3.71 3.88 5.79
C ARG A 139 3.12 3.91 4.39
N LEU A 140 3.15 2.78 3.67
CA LEU A 140 2.56 2.67 2.33
C LEU A 140 1.08 3.07 2.30
N ALA A 141 0.30 2.62 3.29
CA ALA A 141 -1.12 2.98 3.42
C ALA A 141 -1.32 4.48 3.70
N ALA A 142 -0.53 5.05 4.62
CA ALA A 142 -0.58 6.47 4.94
C ALA A 142 -0.20 7.34 3.74
N ASP A 143 0.85 6.95 3.02
CA ASP A 143 1.37 7.60 1.83
C ASP A 143 0.38 7.54 0.66
N TYR A 144 -0.33 6.42 0.52
CA TYR A 144 -1.44 6.28 -0.43
C TYR A 144 -2.61 7.19 -0.07
N CYS A 145 -2.99 7.27 1.20
CA CYS A 145 -4.08 8.14 1.66
C CYS A 145 -3.69 9.62 1.70
N GLU A 146 -2.42 9.98 1.58
CA GLU A 146 -1.97 11.35 1.70
C GLU A 146 -2.53 12.22 0.56
N HIS A 147 -3.13 13.33 0.95
CA HIS A 147 -3.59 14.38 0.05
C HIS A 147 -3.41 15.73 0.73
N TYR A 148 -2.54 16.59 0.18
CA TYR A 148 -2.32 17.93 0.73
C TYR A 148 -3.51 18.84 0.41
N ASP A 149 -4.13 19.39 1.45
CA ASP A 149 -5.15 20.42 1.35
C ASP A 149 -4.72 21.65 2.17
N GLY A 150 -4.80 22.86 1.60
CA GLY A 150 -4.35 24.09 2.28
C GLY A 150 -5.08 24.41 3.59
N ARG A 151 -6.27 23.85 3.82
CA ARG A 151 -7.05 23.99 5.07
C ARG A 151 -6.75 22.89 6.08
N TYR A 152 -6.36 21.70 5.61
CA TYR A 152 -6.26 20.49 6.46
C TYR A 152 -4.87 19.84 6.50
N GLY A 153 -3.87 20.40 5.81
CA GLY A 153 -2.53 19.82 5.70
C GLY A 153 -2.56 18.44 5.03
N THR A 154 -1.80 17.48 5.57
CA THR A 154 -1.67 16.10 5.06
C THR A 154 -2.55 15.09 5.84
N THR A 155 -3.65 15.57 6.43
CA THR A 155 -4.61 14.72 7.15
C THR A 155 -5.46 13.88 6.20
N LEU A 156 -6.15 12.86 6.74
CA LEU A 156 -7.12 12.08 5.98
C LEU A 156 -8.34 12.96 5.71
N ASN A 157 -8.42 13.61 4.55
CA ASN A 157 -9.48 14.53 4.14
C ASN A 157 -10.47 13.87 3.16
N GLY A 158 -11.37 14.65 2.56
CA GLY A 158 -12.38 14.16 1.60
C GLY A 158 -11.84 13.21 0.53
N PRO A 159 -10.80 13.58 -0.24
CA PRO A 159 -10.13 12.68 -1.18
C PRO A 159 -9.53 11.42 -0.53
N ALA A 160 -8.98 11.53 0.67
CA ALA A 160 -8.46 10.37 1.41
C ALA A 160 -9.55 9.39 1.84
N LYS A 161 -10.80 9.85 2.04
CA LYS A 161 -11.93 9.00 2.47
C LYS A 161 -12.12 7.78 1.56
N ALA A 162 -12.14 8.00 0.25
CA ALA A 162 -12.31 6.91 -0.72
C ALA A 162 -11.16 5.90 -0.66
N ARG A 163 -9.93 6.37 -0.43
CA ARG A 163 -8.76 5.51 -0.26
C ARG A 163 -8.77 4.73 1.05
N VAL A 164 -9.22 5.35 2.14
CA VAL A 164 -9.43 4.68 3.44
C VAL A 164 -10.49 3.59 3.32
N GLN A 165 -11.60 3.87 2.61
CA GLN A 165 -12.62 2.86 2.34
C GLN A 165 -12.05 1.69 1.52
N ALA A 166 -11.29 1.96 0.46
CA ALA A 166 -10.67 0.92 -0.36
C ALA A 166 -9.74 -0.01 0.46
N ILE A 167 -8.98 0.55 1.42
CA ILE A 167 -8.16 -0.25 2.34
C ILE A 167 -9.05 -1.10 3.26
N ALA A 168 -10.13 -0.53 3.79
CA ALA A 168 -11.06 -1.27 4.66
C ALA A 168 -11.70 -2.46 3.91
N ASP A 169 -12.10 -2.25 2.65
CA ASP A 169 -12.66 -3.29 1.79
C ASP A 169 -11.62 -4.39 1.52
N PHE A 170 -10.38 -4.02 1.19
CA PHE A 170 -9.28 -4.99 1.04
C PHE A 170 -9.07 -5.82 2.31
N VAL A 171 -9.07 -5.19 3.48
CA VAL A 171 -8.90 -5.88 4.77
C VAL A 171 -10.01 -6.92 4.98
N ALA A 172 -11.26 -6.56 4.72
CA ALA A 172 -12.41 -7.46 4.83
C ALA A 172 -12.29 -8.66 3.85
N GLU A 173 -11.94 -8.39 2.60
CA GLU A 173 -11.74 -9.43 1.60
C GLU A 173 -10.61 -10.39 1.96
N GLN A 174 -9.50 -9.86 2.46
CA GLN A 174 -8.34 -10.66 2.83
C GLN A 174 -8.65 -11.56 4.04
N GLU A 175 -9.33 -11.04 5.05
CA GLU A 175 -9.80 -11.85 6.19
C GLU A 175 -10.80 -12.93 5.75
N ALA A 176 -11.68 -12.63 4.79
CA ALA A 176 -12.60 -13.62 4.23
C ALA A 176 -11.87 -14.72 3.43
N ARG A 177 -10.80 -14.38 2.69
CA ARG A 177 -9.93 -15.37 2.00
C ARG A 177 -9.24 -16.29 3.01
N GLU A 178 -8.70 -15.72 4.09
CA GLU A 178 -8.04 -16.47 5.15
C GLU A 178 -9.00 -17.41 5.88
N ALA A 179 -10.20 -16.95 6.22
CA ALA A 179 -11.23 -17.77 6.85
C ALA A 179 -11.66 -18.96 5.98
N LYS A 180 -11.75 -18.76 4.65
CA LYS A 180 -12.04 -19.85 3.70
C LYS A 180 -10.89 -20.85 3.59
N ALA A 181 -9.65 -20.37 3.58
CA ALA A 181 -8.47 -21.23 3.53
C ALA A 181 -8.31 -22.09 4.80
N GLN A 182 -8.83 -21.63 5.93
CA GLN A 182 -8.85 -22.33 7.22
C GLN A 182 -10.07 -23.25 7.41
N GLY A 183 -10.69 -23.74 6.33
CA GLY A 183 -11.89 -24.61 6.34
C GLY A 183 -11.89 -25.73 7.41
N PRO A 184 -13.07 -26.26 7.78
CA PRO A 184 -13.33 -26.85 9.08
C PRO A 184 -12.48 -28.11 9.32
N TYR A 185 -11.41 -27.98 10.10
CA TYR A 185 -10.88 -29.12 10.84
C TYR A 185 -11.88 -29.43 11.95
N VAL A 186 -12.89 -30.24 11.59
CA VAL A 186 -13.69 -30.99 12.55
C VAL A 186 -12.71 -31.81 13.38
N SER A 187 -12.70 -31.55 14.68
CA SER A 187 -12.15 -32.42 15.69
C SER A 187 -12.65 -33.85 15.44
N LEU A 188 -11.82 -34.68 14.82
CA LEU A 188 -11.90 -36.12 15.00
C LEU A 188 -11.42 -36.39 16.42
N GLY A 189 -12.37 -36.29 17.36
CA GLY A 189 -12.24 -36.94 18.65
C GLY A 189 -12.10 -38.44 18.39
N VAL A 190 -10.93 -38.97 18.73
CA VAL A 190 -10.72 -40.37 19.06
C VAL A 190 -10.48 -40.44 20.55
#